data_AF-A0A955TQY5-F1
#
_entry.id   AF-A0A955TQY5-F1
#
_cell.length_a   1.000
_cell.length_b   1.000
_cell.length_c   1.000
_cell.angle_alpha   90.00
_cell.angle_beta   90.00
_cell.angle_gamma   90.00
#
_symmetry.space_group_name_H-M   'P 1'
#
loop_
_entity.id
_entity.type
_entity.pdbx_description
1 polymer ?
#
loop_
_entity_poly.entity_id
_entity_poly.type
_entity_poly.pdbx_seq_one_letter_code
_entity_poly.pdbx_strand_id
1 'polypeptide(L)'
;QKQSPNLPASVEGFAKKVKPLYRLTEREIAAYAVINHIDYVVEECPMAKGAKMLVYKDVLNRLEVESPGTKQRFYWGFLEKQTNNVLSANSTMSDIDQSTLHPCTTCGQPTTAGTCSYCRLMARAKTSSL
;
A
#
# COMPACT_ATOMS: atom_id res chain seq x y z
N GLN A 1 1.18 -5.62 11.11
CA GLN A 1 0.62 -4.25 11.27
C GLN A 1 0.81 -3.38 10.03
N LYS A 2 2.04 -3.12 9.50
CA LYS A 2 2.22 -2.21 8.34
C LYS A 2 1.46 -2.60 7.06
N GLN A 3 1.11 -3.87 6.90
CA GLN A 3 0.35 -4.39 5.76
C GLN A 3 -1.15 -4.55 6.05
N SER A 4 -1.63 -4.04 7.20
CA SER A 4 -3.05 -4.05 7.57
C SER A 4 -3.88 -3.17 6.62
N PRO A 5 -5.16 -3.54 6.33
CA PRO A 5 -6.09 -2.68 5.61
C PRO A 5 -6.43 -1.38 6.33
N ASN A 6 -6.25 -1.31 7.65
CA ASN A 6 -6.48 -0.12 8.47
C ASN A 6 -5.20 0.21 9.24
N LEU A 7 -4.60 1.36 8.94
CA LEU A 7 -3.43 1.90 9.60
C LEU A 7 -3.84 3.19 10.33
N PRO A 8 -3.80 3.23 11.67
CA PRO A 8 -4.12 4.43 12.43
C PRO A 8 -3.09 5.54 12.17
N ALA A 9 -3.45 6.78 12.49
CA ALA A 9 -2.47 7.85 12.58
C ALA A 9 -1.54 7.57 13.78
N SER A 10 -0.25 7.83 13.62
CA SER A 10 0.77 7.52 14.63
C SER A 10 1.52 8.76 15.13
N VAL A 11 1.91 9.66 14.22
CA VAL A 11 2.57 10.93 14.51
C VAL A 11 1.95 12.07 13.70
N GLU A 12 2.18 13.31 14.10
CA GLU A 12 1.77 14.48 13.33
C GLU A 12 2.35 14.43 11.90
N GLY A 13 1.53 14.70 10.89
CA GLY A 13 1.90 14.53 9.48
C GLY A 13 1.80 13.10 8.95
N PHE A 14 1.51 12.09 9.79
CA PHE A 14 1.29 10.70 9.37
C PHE A 14 -0.19 10.30 9.49
N ALA A 15 -0.97 10.66 8.47
CA ALA A 15 -2.42 10.45 8.44
C ALA A 15 -2.82 8.96 8.42
N LYS A 16 -4.00 8.67 8.99
CA LYS A 16 -4.66 7.36 8.92
C LYS A 16 -4.84 6.92 7.47
N LYS A 17 -4.52 5.66 7.16
CA LYS A 17 -4.72 5.07 5.83
C LYS A 17 -5.61 3.84 5.93
N VAL A 18 -6.67 3.82 5.14
CA VAL A 18 -7.60 2.69 5.05
C VAL A 18 -7.67 2.24 3.60
N LYS A 19 -7.78 0.93 3.37
CA LYS A 19 -8.02 0.31 2.07
C LYS A 19 -9.43 -0.28 2.06
N PRO A 20 -10.50 0.48 1.78
CA PRO A 20 -11.88 -0.02 1.93
C PRO A 20 -12.21 -1.21 1.02
N LEU A 21 -11.67 -1.20 -0.20
CA LEU A 21 -11.96 -2.20 -1.23
C LEU A 21 -11.10 -3.47 -1.12
N TYR A 22 -10.38 -3.67 -0.01
CA TYR A 22 -9.38 -4.76 0.13
C TYR A 22 -9.94 -6.17 -0.02
N ARG A 23 -11.27 -6.35 0.09
CA ARG A 23 -11.96 -7.64 -0.05
C ARG A 23 -12.46 -7.90 -1.46
N LEU A 24 -12.46 -6.89 -2.32
CA LEU A 24 -12.98 -6.99 -3.67
C LEU A 24 -11.86 -7.28 -4.66
N THR A 25 -12.19 -8.07 -5.67
CA THR A 25 -11.33 -8.33 -6.81
C THR A 25 -11.39 -7.16 -7.80
N GLU A 26 -10.35 -7.05 -8.63
CA GLU A 26 -10.30 -6.06 -9.71
C GLU A 26 -11.49 -6.21 -10.68
N ARG A 27 -11.93 -7.44 -10.95
CA ARG A 27 -13.10 -7.74 -11.79
C ARG A 27 -14.39 -7.18 -11.17
N GLU A 28 -14.60 -7.34 -9.87
CA GLU A 28 -15.80 -6.82 -9.20
C GLU A 28 -15.80 -5.28 -9.17
N ILE A 29 -14.65 -4.67 -8.91
CA ILE A 29 -14.51 -3.20 -8.91
C ILE A 29 -14.77 -2.65 -10.33
N ALA A 30 -14.22 -3.27 -11.37
CA ALA A 30 -14.45 -2.88 -12.76
C ALA A 30 -15.92 -3.06 -13.17
N ALA A 31 -16.55 -4.18 -12.79
CA ALA A 31 -17.97 -4.41 -13.05
C ALA A 31 -18.85 -3.36 -12.37
N TYR A 32 -18.52 -2.99 -11.12
CA TYR A 32 -19.22 -1.92 -10.41
C TYR A 32 -19.10 -0.58 -11.14
N ALA A 33 -17.89 -0.21 -11.60
CA ALA A 33 -17.70 1.02 -12.37
C ALA A 33 -18.53 1.04 -13.66
N VAL A 34 -18.55 -0.07 -14.42
CA VAL A 34 -19.33 -0.20 -15.65
C VAL A 34 -20.84 -0.08 -15.40
N ILE A 35 -21.37 -0.80 -14.41
CA ILE A 35 -22.81 -0.80 -14.08
C ILE A 35 -23.26 0.58 -13.60
N ASN A 36 -22.39 1.31 -12.90
CA ASN A 36 -22.70 2.65 -12.39
C ASN A 36 -22.29 3.78 -13.34
N HIS A 37 -21.86 3.45 -14.57
CA HIS A 37 -21.42 4.43 -15.57
C HIS A 37 -20.34 5.40 -15.04
N ILE A 38 -19.39 4.86 -14.28
CA ILE A 38 -18.24 5.61 -13.78
C ILE A 38 -17.13 5.49 -14.83
N ASP A 39 -16.88 6.58 -15.55
CA ASP A 39 -15.78 6.65 -16.51
C ASP A 39 -14.42 6.64 -15.78
N TYR A 40 -13.51 5.79 -16.25
CA TYR A 40 -12.16 5.70 -15.72
C TYR A 40 -11.14 5.47 -16.83
N VAL A 41 -9.89 5.86 -16.58
CA VAL A 41 -8.78 5.65 -17.51
C VAL A 41 -8.40 4.17 -17.51
N VAL A 42 -8.64 3.50 -18.64
CA VAL A 42 -8.26 2.10 -18.86
C VAL A 42 -6.80 1.97 -19.29
N GLU A 43 -6.23 3.05 -19.83
CA GLU A 43 -4.85 3.08 -20.29
C GLU A 43 -3.86 2.94 -19.12
N GLU A 44 -2.95 1.99 -19.27
CA GLU A 44 -1.88 1.74 -18.30
C GLU A 44 -0.67 2.66 -18.57
N CYS A 45 0.04 3.02 -17.50
CA CYS A 45 1.25 3.83 -17.62
C CYS A 45 2.31 3.13 -18.50
N PRO A 46 2.90 3.81 -19.51
CA PRO A 46 3.93 3.21 -20.37
C PRO A 46 5.14 2.65 -19.60
N MET A 47 5.47 3.26 -18.46
CA MET A 47 6.56 2.85 -17.58
C MET A 47 6.20 1.64 -16.70
N ALA A 48 4.95 1.20 -16.67
CA ALA A 48 4.51 0.02 -15.93
C ALA A 48 4.77 -1.30 -16.68
N LYS A 49 5.15 -1.23 -17.97
CA LYS A 49 5.50 -2.40 -18.78
C LYS A 49 6.63 -3.20 -18.11
N GLY A 50 6.41 -4.50 -17.92
CA GLY A 50 7.38 -5.38 -17.25
C GLY A 50 7.33 -5.34 -15.72
N ALA A 51 6.36 -4.65 -15.11
CA ALA A 51 6.20 -4.68 -13.66
C ALA A 51 5.90 -6.10 -13.16
N LYS A 52 6.64 -6.56 -12.14
CA LYS A 52 6.45 -7.89 -11.51
C LYS A 52 5.02 -8.14 -11.02
N MET A 53 4.33 -7.07 -10.64
CA MET A 53 2.93 -7.14 -10.21
C MET A 53 2.00 -7.66 -11.31
N LEU A 54 2.29 -7.40 -12.59
CA LEU A 54 1.50 -7.94 -13.71
C LEU A 54 1.62 -9.46 -13.77
N VAL A 55 2.84 -9.98 -13.57
CA VAL A 55 3.10 -11.43 -13.52
C VAL A 55 2.37 -12.07 -12.33
N TYR A 56 2.44 -11.45 -11.14
CA TYR A 56 1.74 -11.96 -9.96
C TYR A 56 0.22 -11.94 -10.14
N LYS A 57 -0.33 -10.89 -10.73
CA LYS A 57 -1.75 -10.79 -11.07
C LYS A 57 -2.17 -11.91 -12.02
N ASP A 58 -1.40 -12.15 -13.09
CA ASP A 58 -1.70 -13.21 -14.07
C ASP A 58 -1.76 -14.60 -13.41
N VAL A 59 -0.73 -14.96 -12.64
CA VAL A 59 -0.67 -16.25 -11.94
C VAL A 59 -1.84 -16.41 -10.97
N LEU A 60 -2.14 -15.38 -10.16
CA LEU A 60 -3.26 -15.42 -9.23
C LEU A 60 -4.62 -15.46 -9.95
N ASN A 61 -4.76 -14.79 -11.10
CA ASN A 61 -5.97 -14.83 -11.91
C ASN A 61 -6.21 -16.23 -12.47
N ARG A 62 -5.17 -16.90 -12.96
CA ARG A 62 -5.26 -18.29 -13.45
C ARG A 62 -5.70 -19.24 -12.34
N LEU A 63 -5.10 -19.14 -11.15
CA LEU A 63 -5.50 -19.94 -10.00
C LEU A 63 -6.95 -19.68 -9.58
N GLU A 64 -7.41 -18.43 -9.63
CA GLU A 64 -8.79 -18.07 -9.29
C GLU A 64 -9.81 -18.66 -10.27
N VAL A 65 -9.46 -18.81 -11.55
CA VAL A 65 -10.33 -19.44 -12.56
C VAL A 65 -10.47 -20.94 -12.29
N GLU A 66 -9.37 -21.62 -12.00
CA GLU A 66 -9.36 -23.06 -11.71
C GLU A 66 -9.95 -23.39 -10.33
N SER A 67 -9.78 -22.49 -9.36
CA SER A 67 -10.24 -22.66 -7.98
C SER A 67 -10.78 -21.33 -7.43
N PRO A 68 -12.08 -21.05 -7.62
CA PRO A 68 -12.71 -19.83 -7.14
C PRO A 68 -12.57 -19.65 -5.62
N GLY A 69 -12.23 -18.44 -5.18
CA GLY A 69 -11.97 -18.10 -3.79
C GLY A 69 -10.51 -18.23 -3.36
N THR A 70 -9.59 -18.62 -4.25
CA THR A 70 -8.16 -18.77 -3.93
C THR A 70 -7.53 -17.47 -3.44
N LYS A 71 -7.74 -16.35 -4.15
CA LYS A 71 -7.21 -15.03 -3.75
C LYS A 71 -7.73 -14.59 -2.39
N GLN A 72 -9.02 -14.79 -2.16
CA GLN A 72 -9.70 -14.44 -0.93
C GLN A 72 -9.15 -15.24 0.25
N ARG A 73 -9.09 -16.57 0.12
CA ARG A 73 -8.56 -17.47 1.15
C ARG A 73 -7.09 -17.17 1.46
N PHE A 74 -6.29 -16.91 0.43
CA PHE A 74 -4.88 -16.54 0.59
C PHE A 74 -4.73 -15.25 1.41
N TYR A 75 -5.44 -14.19 1.01
CA TYR A 75 -5.28 -12.88 1.66
C TYR A 75 -5.86 -12.85 3.08
N TRP A 76 -7.01 -13.48 3.32
CA TRP A 76 -7.59 -13.56 4.66
C TRP A 76 -6.74 -14.38 5.60
N GLY A 77 -6.23 -15.54 5.17
CA GLY A 77 -5.30 -16.32 5.97
C GLY A 77 -4.03 -15.54 6.33
N PHE A 78 -3.54 -14.69 5.42
CA PHE A 78 -2.46 -13.76 5.72
C PHE A 78 -2.84 -12.72 6.79
N LEU A 79 -4.03 -12.13 6.71
CA LEU A 79 -4.51 -11.15 7.69
C LEU A 79 -4.77 -11.77 9.07
N GLU A 80 -5.33 -12.97 9.14
CA GLU A 80 -5.53 -13.71 10.40
C GLU A 80 -4.20 -13.98 11.09
N LYS A 81 -3.22 -14.55 10.37
CA LYS A 81 -1.86 -14.78 10.90
C LYS A 81 -1.21 -13.48 11.34
N GLN A 82 -1.37 -12.40 10.57
CA GLN A 82 -0.86 -11.10 10.96
C GLN A 82 -1.50 -10.61 12.25
N THR A 83 -2.82 -10.76 12.42
CA THR A 83 -3.54 -10.31 13.61
C THR A 83 -3.08 -11.07 14.85
N ASN A 84 -2.88 -12.39 14.74
CA ASN A 84 -2.36 -13.21 15.82
C ASN A 84 -0.95 -12.77 16.25
N ASN A 85 -0.05 -12.53 15.29
CA ASN A 85 1.31 -12.04 15.59
C ASN A 85 1.31 -10.66 16.27
N VAL A 86 0.28 -9.85 16.01
CA VAL A 86 0.13 -8.51 16.60
C VAL A 86 -0.32 -8.57 18.04
N LEU A 87 -1.26 -9.46 18.35
CA LEU A 87 -1.70 -9.70 19.72
C LEU A 87 -0.57 -10.22 20.62
N SER A 88 0.43 -10.88 20.02
CA SER A 88 1.62 -11.39 20.71
C SER A 88 2.79 -10.40 20.80
N ALA A 89 2.66 -9.17 20.27
CA ALA A 89 3.75 -8.20 20.24
C ALA A 89 3.72 -7.25 21.46
N ASN A 90 4.90 -6.96 22.03
CA ASN A 90 5.06 -6.08 23.21
C ASN A 90 4.91 -4.58 22.91
N SER A 91 4.86 -4.18 21.63
CA SER A 91 4.73 -2.77 21.23
C SER A 91 3.94 -2.68 19.93
N THR A 92 3.07 -1.67 19.84
CA THR A 92 2.30 -1.39 18.62
C THR A 92 3.18 -0.67 17.61
N MET A 93 2.81 -0.69 16.31
CA MET A 93 3.55 0.11 15.32
C MET A 93 3.43 1.60 15.59
N SER A 94 2.33 2.07 16.18
CA SER A 94 2.20 3.48 16.57
C SER A 94 3.27 3.86 17.60
N ASP A 95 3.57 2.97 18.55
CA ASP A 95 4.63 3.20 19.55
C ASP A 95 6.02 3.25 18.89
N ILE A 96 6.25 2.37 17.91
CA ILE A 96 7.51 2.37 17.15
C ILE A 96 7.62 3.64 16.30
N ASP A 97 6.54 4.04 15.62
CA ASP A 97 6.53 5.25 14.80
C ASP A 97 6.79 6.49 15.66
N GLN A 98 6.17 6.60 16.84
CA GLN A 98 6.38 7.71 17.78
C GLN A 98 7.81 7.79 18.33
N SER A 99 8.47 6.64 18.51
CA SER A 99 9.86 6.59 19.01
C SER A 99 10.91 6.76 17.91
N THR A 100 10.57 6.52 16.63
CA THR A 100 11.55 6.49 15.53
C THR A 100 11.37 7.58 14.48
N LEU A 101 10.19 8.19 14.38
CA LEU A 101 9.92 9.25 13.40
C LEU A 101 10.17 10.62 14.02
N HIS A 102 10.92 11.43 13.27
CA HIS A 102 11.22 12.82 13.60
C HIS A 102 10.85 13.71 12.40
N PRO A 103 10.60 15.01 12.61
CA PRO A 103 10.31 15.93 11.52
C PRO A 103 11.53 16.13 10.61
N CYS A 104 11.32 16.08 9.30
CA CYS A 104 12.35 16.37 8.30
C CYS A 104 12.87 17.80 8.45
N THR A 105 14.20 17.99 8.45
CA THR A 105 14.84 19.30 8.59
C THR A 105 14.51 20.29 7.46
N THR A 106 14.03 19.81 6.31
CA THR A 106 13.71 20.65 5.14
C THR A 106 12.23 20.94 4.98
N CYS A 107 11.34 19.99 5.30
CA CYS A 107 9.90 20.11 5.01
C CYS A 107 8.98 19.76 6.19
N GLY A 108 9.53 19.38 7.34
CA GLY A 108 8.76 19.01 8.54
C GLY A 108 8.06 17.65 8.50
N GLN A 109 7.97 16.99 7.34
CA GLN A 109 7.28 15.69 7.22
C GLN A 109 7.99 14.56 8.00
N PRO A 110 7.26 13.56 8.53
CA PRO A 110 7.84 12.46 9.30
C PRO A 110 8.89 11.66 8.54
N THR A 111 10.02 11.40 9.17
CA THR A 111 11.11 10.61 8.61
C THR A 111 11.95 9.97 9.70
N THR A 112 12.56 8.82 9.40
CA THR A 112 13.55 8.17 10.28
C THR A 112 14.96 8.70 10.08
N ALA A 113 15.17 9.65 9.15
CA ALA A 113 16.45 10.27 8.84
C ALA A 113 16.36 11.78 9.08
N GLY A 114 17.48 12.51 9.08
CA GLY A 114 17.43 13.98 9.20
C GLY A 114 16.65 14.64 8.04
N THR A 115 16.89 14.20 6.80
CA THR A 115 16.19 14.68 5.59
C THR A 115 15.43 13.54 4.92
N CYS A 116 14.13 13.75 4.67
CA CYS A 116 13.27 12.71 4.13
C CYS A 116 13.69 12.30 2.69
N SER A 117 13.33 11.08 2.30
CA SER A 117 13.69 10.54 0.97
C SER A 117 13.15 11.37 -0.19
N TYR A 118 12.00 12.01 -0.03
CA TYR A 118 11.44 12.92 -1.03
C TYR A 118 12.33 14.15 -1.24
N CYS A 119 12.69 14.86 -0.16
CA CYS A 119 13.57 16.03 -0.25
C CYS A 119 14.95 15.67 -0.83
N ARG A 120 15.53 14.52 -0.44
CA ARG A 120 16.79 14.03 -1.02
C ARG A 120 16.69 13.76 -2.52
N LEU A 121 15.59 13.15 -2.96
CA LEU A 121 15.33 12.90 -4.38
C LEU A 121 15.23 14.22 -5.16
N MET A 122 14.45 15.18 -4.65
CA MET A 122 14.26 16.47 -5.31
C MET A 122 15.54 17.31 -5.37
N ALA A 123 16.39 17.24 -4.34
CA ALA A 123 17.70 17.89 -4.37
C ALA A 123 18.57 17.34 -5.51
N ARG A 124 18.65 16.01 -5.65
CA ARG A 124 19.40 15.35 -6.74
C ARG A 124 18.87 15.72 -8.12
N ALA A 125 17.54 15.70 -8.28
CA ALA A 125 16.91 16.05 -9.55
C ALA A 125 17.25 17.47 -10.01
N LYS A 126 17.31 18.43 -9.08
CA LYS A 126 17.73 19.81 -9.34
C LYS A 126 19.21 19.94 -9.71
N THR A 127 20.09 19.14 -9.11
CA THR A 127 21.52 19.13 -9.44
C THR A 127 21.79 18.52 -10.81
N SER A 128 21.03 17.50 -11.23
CA SER A 128 21.20 16.85 -12.53
C SER A 128 20.58 17.60 -13.72
N SER A 129 19.86 18.70 -13.46
CA SER A 129 19.27 19.57 -14.49
C SER A 129 20.06 20.86 -14.74
N LEU A 130 21.23 20.97 -14.12
CA LEU A 130 22.28 21.98 -14.35
C LEU A 130 23.50 21.28 -14.96
#